data_AF-A0A261GJJ4-F1
#
_entry.id   AF-A0A261GJJ4-F1
#
_cell.length_a   1.000
_cell.length_b   1.000
_cell.length_c   1.000
_cell.angle_alpha   90.00
_cell.angle_beta   90.00
_cell.angle_gamma   90.00
#
_symmetry.space_group_name_H-M   'P 1'
#
loop_
_entity.id
_entity.type
_entity.pdbx_description
1 polymer ?
#
loop_
_entity_poly.entity_id
_entity_poly.type
_entity_poly.pdbx_seq_one_letter_code
_entity_poly.pdbx_strand_id
1 'polypeptide(L)'
;MSEKRPKPGTKEFEEWVRKETQAVVDDLFKNGPVDFDESGVIFGSEKSLNSTDAEAFPEEIEEYRPEERKLRLVSRRGNGVDPEEE
;
A
#
# COMPACT_ATOMS: atom_id res chain seq x y z
N MET A 1 27.55 -2.38 -8.28
CA MET A 1 27.68 -3.08 -9.58
C MET A 1 26.28 -3.35 -10.06
N SER A 2 25.82 -2.67 -11.12
CA SER A 2 24.45 -2.81 -11.62
C SER A 2 24.33 -4.10 -12.45
N GLU A 3 24.26 -5.24 -11.77
CA GLU A 3 23.87 -6.50 -12.43
C GLU A 3 22.45 -6.30 -12.98
N LYS A 4 22.32 -6.25 -14.31
CA LYS A 4 21.02 -6.05 -14.96
C LYS A 4 20.09 -7.17 -14.52
N ARG A 5 18.93 -6.79 -13.96
CA ARG A 5 17.87 -7.72 -13.58
C ARG A 5 17.49 -8.61 -14.78
N PRO A 6 17.52 -9.96 -14.63
CA PRO A 6 17.14 -10.88 -15.71
C PRO A 6 15.67 -10.74 -16.12
N LYS A 7 15.29 -11.34 -17.25
CA LYS A 7 13.90 -11.27 -17.74
C LYS A 7 12.98 -12.11 -16.84
N PRO A 8 11.83 -11.57 -16.38
CA PRO A 8 10.87 -12.34 -15.57
C PRO A 8 10.40 -13.61 -16.26
N GLY A 9 10.20 -14.69 -15.48
CA GLY A 9 9.75 -15.99 -15.97
C GLY A 9 10.85 -16.88 -16.55
N THR A 10 12.12 -16.51 -16.35
CA THR A 10 13.29 -17.34 -16.70
C THR A 10 13.91 -17.95 -15.45
N LYS A 11 14.61 -19.08 -15.58
CA LYS A 11 15.33 -19.71 -14.46
C LYS A 11 16.38 -18.78 -13.85
N GLU A 12 17.07 -18.00 -14.69
CA GLU A 12 18.05 -17.01 -14.25
C GLU A 12 17.43 -15.92 -13.36
N PHE A 13 16.18 -15.54 -13.64
CA PHE A 13 15.46 -14.60 -12.79
C PHE A 13 15.11 -15.20 -11.43
N GLU A 14 14.69 -16.46 -11.38
CA GLU A 14 14.39 -17.16 -10.12
C GLU A 14 15.64 -17.27 -9.24
N GLU A 15 16.78 -17.63 -9.84
CA GLU A 15 18.08 -17.69 -9.15
C GLU A 15 18.54 -16.31 -8.68
N TRP A 16 18.37 -15.28 -9.51
CA TRP A 16 18.66 -13.90 -9.15
C TRP A 16 17.80 -13.44 -7.96
N VAL A 17 16.49 -13.67 -7.99
CA VAL A 17 15.57 -13.34 -6.87
C VAL A 17 15.98 -14.08 -5.61
N ARG A 18 16.32 -15.37 -5.71
CA ARG A 18 16.76 -16.16 -4.55
C ARG A 18 18.03 -15.59 -3.94
N LYS A 19 19.02 -15.21 -4.76
CA LYS A 19 20.28 -14.63 -4.31
C LYS A 19 20.09 -13.26 -3.65
N GLU A 20 19.29 -12.39 -4.25
CA GLU A 20 18.95 -11.08 -3.69
C GLU A 20 18.21 -11.21 -2.36
N THR A 21 17.22 -12.12 -2.31
CA THR A 21 16.44 -12.36 -1.09
C THR A 21 17.33 -12.89 0.03
N GLN A 22 18.24 -13.81 -0.28
CA GLN A 22 19.19 -14.32 0.71
C GLN A 22 20.10 -13.21 1.23
N ALA A 23 20.63 -12.34 0.36
CA ALA A 23 21.47 -11.23 0.77
C ALA A 23 20.74 -10.26 1.71
N VAL A 24 19.46 -9.96 1.44
CA VAL A 24 18.63 -9.12 2.30
C VAL A 24 18.36 -9.78 3.65
N VAL A 25 18.04 -11.07 3.66
CA VAL A 25 17.81 -11.82 4.90
C VAL A 25 19.09 -11.87 5.74
N ASP A 26 20.22 -12.18 5.12
CA ASP A 26 21.51 -12.24 5.81
C ASP A 26 21.89 -10.88 6.43
N ASP A 27 21.62 -9.78 5.73
CA ASP A 27 21.86 -8.42 6.24
C ASP A 27 20.90 -8.08 7.40
N LEU A 28 19.61 -8.41 7.26
CA LEU A 28 18.59 -8.15 8.27
C LEU A 28 18.89 -8.85 9.61
N PHE A 29 19.41 -10.07 9.57
CA PHE A 29 19.70 -10.86 10.76
C PHE A 29 21.17 -10.78 11.22
N LYS A 30 22.03 -10.03 10.51
CA LYS A 30 23.46 -9.91 10.81
C LYS A 30 23.73 -9.38 12.22
N ASN A 31 22.90 -8.47 12.70
CA ASN A 31 23.11 -7.76 13.97
C ASN A 31 22.30 -8.37 15.13
N GLY A 32 21.68 -9.54 14.93
CA GLY A 32 20.82 -10.17 15.92
C GLY A 32 19.48 -9.43 16.12
N PRO A 33 18.67 -9.83 17.12
CA PRO A 33 17.45 -9.12 17.46
C PRO A 33 17.81 -7.69 17.87
N VAL A 34 17.22 -6.70 17.21
CA VAL A 34 17.28 -5.32 17.69
C VAL A 34 16.41 -5.28 18.96
N ASP A 35 16.96 -4.76 20.06
CA ASP A 35 16.17 -4.42 21.25
C ASP A 35 15.27 -3.24 20.85
N PHE A 36 14.06 -3.57 20.39
CA PHE A 36 13.03 -2.57 20.22
C PHE A 36 12.59 -2.13 21.60
N ASP A 37 12.60 -0.82 21.85
CA ASP A 37 11.99 -0.27 23.05
C ASP A 37 10.47 -0.44 22.96
N GLU A 38 9.98 -1.57 23.46
CA GLU A 38 8.54 -1.88 23.54
C GLU A 38 7.80 -0.97 24.54
N SER A 39 8.53 -0.20 25.35
CA SER A 39 7.94 0.80 26.25
C SER A 39 7.59 2.11 25.53
N GLY A 40 8.08 2.29 24.30
CA GLY A 40 7.71 3.38 23.43
C GLY A 40 6.34 3.15 22.80
N VAL A 41 5.41 4.08 23.02
CA VAL A 41 4.13 4.10 22.33
C VAL A 41 4.39 4.20 20.82
N ILE A 42 4.06 3.14 20.07
CA ILE A 42 4.04 3.15 18.60
C ILE A 42 2.78 3.90 18.13
N PHE A 43 2.62 5.14 18.55
CA PHE A 43 1.63 6.04 17.97
C PHE A 43 2.35 7.31 17.56
N GLY A 44 1.79 7.98 16.55
CA GLY A 44 2.21 9.31 16.16
C GLY A 44 2.41 10.19 17.39
N SER A 45 3.26 11.22 17.25
CA SER A 45 3.66 12.11 18.33
C SER A 45 2.50 12.43 19.28
N GLU A 46 2.73 12.56 20.59
CA GLU A 46 1.66 12.88 21.55
C GLU A 46 0.78 14.07 21.12
N LYS A 47 1.37 14.99 20.35
CA LYS A 47 0.71 16.13 19.71
C LYS A 47 -0.37 15.75 18.69
N SER A 48 -0.25 14.59 18.04
CA SER A 48 -1.21 14.09 17.06
C SER A 48 -2.30 13.20 17.66
N LEU A 49 -2.22 12.83 18.94
CA LEU A 49 -3.27 12.02 19.59
C LEU A 49 -4.61 12.76 19.66
N ASN A 50 -4.56 14.10 19.75
CA ASN A 50 -5.74 14.96 19.79
C ASN A 50 -5.91 15.80 18.52
N SER A 51 -5.04 15.64 17.52
CA SER A 51 -5.17 16.36 16.25
C SER A 51 -6.16 15.65 15.35
N THR A 52 -6.95 16.40 14.59
CA THR A 52 -7.80 15.80 13.56
C THR A 52 -6.97 15.45 12.32
N ASP A 53 -7.43 14.50 11.49
CA ASP A 53 -6.76 14.15 10.22
C ASP A 53 -6.59 15.39 9.33
N ALA A 54 -7.53 16.35 9.38
CA ALA A 54 -7.46 17.62 8.65
C ALA A 54 -6.32 18.55 9.14
N GLU A 55 -5.92 18.47 10.41
CA GLU A 55 -4.77 19.21 10.94
C GLU A 55 -3.45 18.50 10.65
N ALA A 56 -3.46 17.16 10.61
CA ALA A 56 -2.29 16.35 10.28
C ALA A 56 -1.95 16.42 8.77
N PHE A 57 -2.96 16.56 7.92
CA PHE A 57 -2.85 16.62 6.46
C PHE A 57 -3.59 17.83 5.89
N PRO A 58 -3.13 19.06 6.14
CA PRO A 58 -3.84 20.29 5.76
C PRO A 58 -3.91 20.53 4.24
N GLU A 59 -3.10 19.81 3.46
CA GLU A 59 -3.12 19.85 2.00
C GLU A 59 -4.11 18.85 1.38
N GLU A 60 -4.62 17.89 2.17
CA GLU A 60 -5.65 16.95 1.75
C GLU A 60 -7.02 17.63 1.85
N ILE A 61 -7.49 18.16 0.73
CA ILE A 61 -8.79 18.86 0.59
C ILE A 61 -9.99 17.89 0.65
N GLU A 62 -9.78 16.58 0.72
CA GLU A 62 -10.79 15.59 0.34
C GLU A 62 -11.60 15.05 1.53
N GLU A 63 -12.33 15.94 2.21
CA GLU A 63 -13.67 15.53 2.60
C GLU A 63 -14.47 15.33 1.31
N TYR A 64 -14.91 14.09 1.06
CA TYR A 64 -15.77 13.78 -0.08
C TYR A 64 -16.88 14.81 -0.19
N ARG A 65 -16.87 15.56 -1.30
CA ARG A 65 -17.93 16.52 -1.58
C ARG A 65 -19.25 15.77 -1.65
N PRO A 66 -20.38 16.39 -1.29
CA PRO A 66 -21.69 15.73 -1.37
C PRO A 66 -21.96 15.08 -2.74
N GLU A 67 -21.39 15.64 -3.82
CA GLU A 67 -21.52 15.09 -5.17
C GLU A 67 -20.75 13.76 -5.39
N GLU A 68 -19.69 13.52 -4.62
CA GLU A 68 -18.81 12.35 -4.70
C GLU A 68 -19.31 11.18 -3.86
N ARG A 69 -20.26 11.44 -2.94
CA ARG A 69 -20.95 10.44 -2.10
C ARG A 69 -21.97 9.60 -2.86
N LYS A 70 -21.77 9.37 -4.16
CA LYS A 70 -22.65 8.49 -4.94
C LYS A 70 -22.20 7.05 -4.77
N LEU A 71 -23.09 6.20 -4.26
CA LEU A 71 -22.95 4.75 -4.34
C LEU A 71 -22.74 4.36 -5.82
N ARG A 72 -21.55 3.88 -6.17
CA ARG A 72 -21.32 3.26 -7.47
C ARG A 72 -22.13 1.97 -7.49
N LEU A 73 -23.34 2.02 -8.04
CA LEU A 73 -24.17 0.85 -8.30
C LEU A 73 -23.48 0.04 -9.40
N VAL A 74 -22.66 -0.93 -8.99
CA VAL A 74 -22.06 -1.88 -9.92
C VAL A 74 -23.12 -2.92 -10.27
N SER A 75 -23.89 -2.68 -11.33
CA SER A 75 -24.73 -3.73 -11.90
C SER A 75 -23.83 -4.72 -12.65
N ARG A 76 -23.67 -5.94 -12.12
CA ARG A 76 -23.03 -7.05 -12.83
C ARG A 76 -24.01 -7.62 -13.87
N ARG A 77 -23.70 -7.33 -15.15
CA ARG A 77 -23.95 -8.07 -16.41
C ARG A 77 -25.37 -8.59 -16.73
N GLY A 78 -25.84 -8.25 -17.93
CA GLY A 78 -26.63 -9.17 -18.76
C GLY A 78 -27.59 -8.48 -19.74
N ASN A 79 -27.28 -8.57 -21.03
CA ASN A 79 -28.12 -8.38 -22.23
C ASN A 79 -29.61 -8.00 -22.05
N GLY A 80 -30.02 -6.94 -22.78
CA GLY A 80 -31.29 -6.96 -23.51
C GLY A 80 -32.30 -5.85 -23.22
N VAL A 81 -32.56 -5.07 -24.27
CA VAL A 81 -33.80 -4.34 -24.63
C VAL A 81 -34.12 -3.09 -23.79
N ASP A 82 -33.91 -1.93 -24.43
CA ASP A 82 -34.51 -0.66 -24.02
C ASP A 82 -36.03 -0.73 -24.20
N PRO A 83 -36.85 -0.39 -23.18
CA PRO A 83 -38.25 -0.06 -23.42
C PRO A 83 -38.40 1.44 -23.66
N GLU A 84 -39.14 1.74 -24.71
CA GLU A 84 -39.47 3.07 -25.20
C GLU A 84 -40.25 3.92 -24.20
N GLU A 85 -40.12 5.23 -24.41
CA GLU A 85 -40.88 6.28 -23.76
C GLU A 85 -42.39 6.11 -23.98
N GLU A 86 -43.17 6.19 -22.90
CA GLU A 86 -44.52 6.77 -22.91
C GLU A 86 -44.81 7.46 -21.55
#